data_AF-A0A960L5I4-F1
#
_entry.id   AF-A0A960L5I4-F1
#
_cell.length_a   1.000
_cell.length_b   1.000
_cell.length_c   1.000
_cell.angle_alpha   90.00
_cell.angle_beta   90.00
_cell.angle_gamma   90.00
#
_symmetry.space_group_name_H-M   'P 1'
#
loop_
_entity.id
_entity.type
_entity.pdbx_description
1 polymer ?
#
loop_
_entity_poly.entity_id
_entity_poly.type
_entity_poly.pdbx_seq_one_letter_code
_entity_poly.pdbx_strand_id
1 'polypeptide(L)'
;EAGDWQVRTLLVLDATTGQNALAQARQFIEVAEVDGVLLTKMDGTAKGGMAVAVARDLRLPVLYLGVGEGAEDLVEFRPREFAAALLG
;
A
#
# COMPACT_ATOMS: atom_id res chain seq x y z
N GLU A 1 -2.52 -5.59 32.79
CA GLU A 1 -1.34 -5.14 32.03
C GLU A 1 -1.72 -5.14 30.56
N ALA A 2 -1.48 -4.05 29.83
CA ALA A 2 -1.60 -4.10 28.37
C ALA A 2 -0.47 -5.01 27.87
N GLY A 3 -0.80 -6.07 27.12
CA GLY A 3 0.21 -6.99 26.57
C GLY A 3 1.23 -6.29 25.68
N ASP A 4 2.28 -7.02 25.27
CA ASP A 4 3.23 -6.53 24.25
C ASP A 4 2.52 -6.43 22.90
N TRP A 5 1.95 -5.25 22.62
CA TRP A 5 1.31 -4.93 21.35
C TRP A 5 2.30 -4.17 20.47
N GLN A 6 2.49 -4.65 19.23
CA GLN A 6 3.15 -3.83 18.22
C GLN A 6 2.15 -2.82 17.65
N VAL A 7 2.39 -1.55 17.92
CA VAL A 7 1.68 -0.43 17.27
C VAL A 7 2.36 -0.16 15.94
N ARG A 8 1.57 0.10 14.89
CA ARG A 8 2.07 0.47 13.56
C ARG A 8 1.28 1.65 13.00
N THR A 9 1.98 2.58 12.38
CA THR A 9 1.41 3.70 11.64
C THR A 9 1.42 3.37 10.15
N LEU A 10 0.24 3.35 9.52
CA LEU A 10 0.09 3.02 8.11
C LEU A 10 -0.36 4.24 7.30
N LEU A 11 0.32 4.49 6.17
CA LEU A 11 -0.13 5.47 5.18
C LEU A 11 -1.06 4.79 4.18
N VAL A 12 -2.29 5.30 4.08
CA VAL A 12 -3.29 4.81 3.14
C VAL A 12 -3.19 5.61 1.84
N LEU A 13 -2.99 4.92 0.72
CA LEU A 13 -2.85 5.54 -0.61
C LEU A 13 -3.89 4.97 -1.58
N ASP A 14 -4.55 5.86 -2.32
CA ASP A 14 -5.47 5.50 -3.40
C ASP A 14 -4.69 5.16 -4.68
N ALA A 15 -4.74 3.90 -5.09
CA ALA A 15 -4.00 3.42 -6.26
C ALA A 15 -4.49 4.00 -7.60
N THR A 16 -5.69 4.60 -7.66
CA THR A 16 -6.22 5.22 -8.88
C THR A 16 -5.56 6.56 -9.21
N THR A 17 -4.96 7.20 -8.21
CA THR A 17 -4.40 8.57 -8.35
C THR A 17 -2.96 8.58 -8.89
N GLY A 18 -2.32 7.41 -9.02
CA GLY A 18 -1.01 7.24 -9.66
C GLY A 18 0.09 8.15 -9.10
N GLN A 19 0.72 8.96 -9.95
CA GLN A 19 1.85 9.81 -9.56
C GLN A 19 1.48 10.89 -8.52
N ASN A 20 0.21 11.30 -8.45
CA ASN A 20 -0.23 12.31 -7.49
C ASN A 20 -0.16 11.78 -6.06
N ALA A 21 -0.62 10.55 -5.80
CA ALA A 21 -0.49 9.92 -4.48
C ALA A 21 0.97 9.72 -4.10
N LEU A 22 1.87 9.37 -5.04
CA LEU A 22 3.30 9.23 -4.72
C LEU A 22 3.94 10.56 -4.32
N ALA A 23 3.60 11.65 -4.99
CA ALA A 23 4.09 12.97 -4.63
C ALA A 23 3.60 13.38 -3.23
N GLN A 24 2.32 13.18 -2.94
CA GLN A 24 1.74 13.45 -1.63
C GLN A 24 2.38 12.56 -0.54
N ALA A 25 2.57 11.28 -0.82
CA ALA A 25 3.15 10.34 0.11
C ALA A 25 4.59 10.72 0.48
N ARG A 26 5.40 11.17 -0.49
CA ARG A 26 6.76 11.70 -0.24
C ARG A 26 6.73 12.86 0.75
N GLN A 27 5.87 13.84 0.52
CA GLN A 27 5.75 14.99 1.41
C GLN A 27 5.23 14.59 2.79
N PHE A 28 4.36 13.59 2.87
CA PHE A 28 3.81 13.12 4.14
C PHE A 28 4.86 12.42 5.01
N ILE A 29 5.69 11.55 4.40
CA ILE A 29 6.73 10.81 5.13
C ILE A 29 7.94 11.67 5.52
N GLU A 30 8.07 12.87 4.94
CA GLU A 30 9.05 13.88 5.39
C GLU A 30 8.68 14.47 6.76
N VAL A 31 7.40 14.44 7.15
CA VAL A 31 6.90 15.07 8.37
C VAL A 31 6.34 14.09 9.41
N ALA A 32 6.08 12.84 9.02
CA ALA A 32 5.51 11.81 9.89
C ALA A 32 6.22 10.46 9.71
N GLU A 33 6.47 9.77 10.82
CA GLU A 33 6.97 8.38 10.79
C GLU A 33 5.86 7.41 10.39
N VAL A 34 6.16 6.57 9.40
CA VAL A 34 5.23 5.58 8.84
C VAL A 34 5.95 4.24 8.72
N ASP A 35 5.32 3.17 9.20
CA ASP A 35 5.88 1.82 9.20
C ASP A 35 5.59 1.05 7.91
N GLY A 36 4.56 1.45 7.16
CA GLY A 36 4.18 0.81 5.91
C GLY A 36 3.00 1.47 5.21
N VAL A 37 2.65 0.91 4.06
CA VAL A 37 1.61 1.44 3.16
C VAL A 37 0.47 0.44 3.00
N LEU A 38 -0.76 0.97 2.97
CA LEU A 38 -1.96 0.26 2.54
C LEU A 38 -2.42 0.88 1.21
N LEU A 39 -2.57 0.07 0.17
CA LEU A 39 -3.04 0.52 -1.13
C LEU A 39 -4.51 0.17 -1.31
N THR A 40 -5.38 1.16 -1.49
CA THR A 40 -6.82 0.95 -1.74
C THR A 40 -7.13 0.98 -3.23
N LYS A 41 -8.36 0.58 -3.57
CA LYS A 41 -8.90 0.60 -4.93
C LYS A 41 -8.05 -0.21 -5.90
N MET A 42 -7.57 -1.39 -5.50
CA MET A 42 -6.72 -2.29 -6.30
C MET A 42 -7.52 -3.26 -7.20
N ASP A 43 -8.84 -3.15 -7.18
CA ASP A 43 -9.84 -3.88 -7.97
C ASP A 43 -9.80 -3.62 -9.50
N GLY A 44 -8.96 -2.69 -9.97
CA GLY A 44 -8.85 -2.32 -11.37
C GLY A 44 -7.56 -2.80 -12.05
N THR A 45 -7.65 -3.08 -13.35
CA THR A 45 -6.61 -3.76 -14.16
C THR A 45 -5.31 -2.98 -14.38
N ALA A 46 -5.31 -1.64 -14.25
CA ALA A 46 -4.14 -0.79 -14.53
C ALA A 46 -3.32 -0.39 -13.28
N LYS A 47 -3.65 -0.94 -12.11
CA LYS A 47 -3.22 -0.36 -10.81
C LYS A 47 -2.02 -1.09 -10.17
N GLY A 48 -1.58 -2.21 -10.76
CA GLY A 48 -0.45 -3.00 -10.26
C GLY A 48 0.88 -2.25 -10.23
N GLY A 49 1.08 -1.31 -11.16
CA GLY A 49 2.27 -0.45 -11.20
C GLY A 49 2.43 0.44 -9.97
N MET A 50 1.34 0.75 -9.26
CA MET A 50 1.41 1.59 -8.05
C MET A 50 2.17 0.90 -6.92
N ALA A 51 1.93 -0.39 -6.68
CA ALA A 51 2.63 -1.13 -5.64
C ALA A 51 4.14 -1.18 -5.89
N VAL A 52 4.54 -1.33 -7.16
CA VAL A 52 5.93 -1.29 -7.58
C VAL A 52 6.53 0.10 -7.38
N ALA A 53 5.79 1.15 -7.77
CA ALA A 53 6.25 2.53 -7.64
C ALA A 53 6.40 2.96 -6.18
N VAL A 54 5.48 2.56 -5.29
CA VAL A 54 5.58 2.80 -3.84
C VAL A 54 6.82 2.13 -3.27
N ALA A 55 7.03 0.84 -3.56
CA ALA A 55 8.19 0.10 -3.06
C ALA A 55 9.52 0.73 -3.52
N ARG A 56 9.56 1.21 -4.78
CA ARG A 56 10.76 1.85 -5.36
C ARG A 56 10.98 3.26 -4.82
N ASP A 57 9.95 4.10 -4.81
CA ASP A 57 10.09 5.54 -4.57
C ASP A 57 10.06 5.88 -3.08
N LEU A 58 9.18 5.25 -2.30
CA LEU A 58 9.00 5.55 -0.87
C LEU A 58 9.89 4.67 0.01
N ARG A 59 10.39 3.54 -0.51
CA ARG A 59 11.18 2.53 0.24
C ARG A 59 10.47 2.03 1.51
N LEU A 60 9.13 2.05 1.50
CA LEU A 60 8.28 1.52 2.55
C LEU A 60 7.65 0.19 2.12
N PRO A 61 7.42 -0.75 3.05
CA PRO A 61 6.73 -1.99 2.72
C PRO A 61 5.25 -1.72 2.46
N VAL A 62 4.72 -2.26 1.37
CA VAL A 62 3.27 -2.41 1.19
C VAL A 62 2.84 -3.57 2.07
N LEU A 63 1.90 -3.34 2.98
CA LEU A 63 1.44 -4.33 3.96
C LEU A 63 0.06 -4.88 3.62
N TYR A 64 -0.82 -4.06 3.03
CA TYR A 64 -2.19 -4.44 2.72
C TYR A 64 -2.64 -3.87 1.38
N LEU A 65 -3.59 -4.57 0.75
CA LEU A 65 -4.29 -4.14 -0.45
C LEU A 65 -5.81 -4.14 -0.18
N GLY A 66 -6.51 -3.07 -0.55
CA GLY A 66 -7.96 -3.05 -0.67
C GLY A 66 -8.36 -3.38 -2.11
N VAL A 67 -8.85 -4.60 -2.35
CA VAL A 67 -9.16 -5.15 -3.68
C VAL A 67 -10.65 -5.10 -4.04
N GLY A 68 -11.43 -4.31 -3.31
CA GLY A 68 -12.88 -4.16 -3.47
C GLY A 68 -13.45 -3.16 -2.46
N GLU A 69 -14.77 -3.21 -2.25
CA GLU A 69 -15.51 -2.27 -1.41
C GLU A 69 -15.96 -2.87 -0.05
N GLY A 70 -15.93 -4.20 0.07
CA GLY A 70 -16.26 -4.92 1.30
C GLY A 70 -15.14 -4.84 2.34
N ALA A 71 -15.48 -5.15 3.60
CA ALA A 71 -14.48 -5.20 4.68
C ALA A 71 -13.52 -6.39 4.50
N GLU A 72 -14.02 -7.47 3.92
CA GLU A 72 -13.30 -8.67 3.53
C GLU A 72 -12.30 -8.45 2.38
N ASP A 73 -12.46 -7.36 1.64
CA ASP A 73 -11.59 -7.04 0.49
C ASP A 73 -10.27 -6.38 0.92
N LEU A 74 -10.05 -6.18 2.23
CA LEU A 74 -8.76 -5.80 2.77
C LEU A 74 -7.92 -7.05 3.00
N VAL A 75 -6.94 -7.27 2.13
CA VAL A 75 -6.08 -8.45 2.15
C VAL A 75 -4.63 -8.09 2.46
N GLU A 76 -3.89 -9.02 3.06
CA GLU A 76 -2.44 -8.85 3.26
C GLU A 76 -1.70 -8.85 1.92
N PHE A 77 -0.69 -7.98 1.80
CA PHE A 77 0.13 -7.94 0.60
C PHE A 77 1.06 -9.17 0.54
N ARG A 78 1.00 -9.89 -0.57
CA ARG A 78 1.86 -11.05 -0.88
C ARG A 78 2.72 -10.72 -2.11
N PRO A 79 3.96 -10.21 -1.94
CA PRO A 79 4.76 -9.69 -3.06
C PRO A 79 4.99 -10.70 -4.20
N ARG A 80 5.17 -11.99 -3.87
CA ARG A 80 5.40 -13.05 -4.86
C ARG A 80 4.15 -13.35 -5.68
N GLU A 81 3.00 -13.50 -5.02
CA GLU A 81 1.71 -13.75 -5.67
C GLU A 81 1.31 -12.55 -6.53
N PHE A 82 1.52 -11.34 -6.00
CA PHE A 82 1.27 -10.10 -6.73
C PHE A 82 2.15 -9.97 -7.98
N ALA A 83 3.45 -10.25 -7.88
CA ALA A 83 4.35 -10.20 -9.01
C ALA A 83 3.99 -11.25 -10.09
N ALA A 84 3.60 -12.45 -9.67
CA ALA A 84 3.11 -13.48 -10.60
C ALA A 84 1.85 -12.99 -11.33
N ALA A 85 0.84 -12.52 -10.60
CA ALA A 85 -0.40 -12.00 -11.17
C ALA A 85 -0.18 -10.81 -12.13
N LEU A 86 0.85 -9.99 -11.89
CA LEU A 86 1.21 -8.85 -12.74
C LEU A 86 1.88 -9.27 -14.06
N LEU A 87 2.64 -10.38 -14.06
CA LEU A 87 3.44 -10.82 -15.20
C LEU A 87 2.76 -11.90 -16.06
N GLY A 88 1.72 -12.58 -15.53
CA GLY A 88 1.02 -13.68 -16.20
C GLY A 88 1.67 -15.02 -15.92
#